data_AF-A0A2D5BMG4-F1
#
_entry.id   AF-A0A2D5BMG4-F1
#
_cell.length_a   1.000
_cell.length_b   1.000
_cell.length_c   1.000
_cell.angle_alpha   90.00
_cell.angle_beta   90.00
_cell.angle_gamma   90.00
#
_symmetry.space_group_name_H-M   'P 1'
#
loop_
_entity.id
_entity.type
_entity.pdbx_description
1 polymer ?
#
loop_
_entity_poly.entity_id
_entity_poly.type
_entity_poly.pdbx_seq_one_letter_code
_entity_poly.pdbx_strand_id
1 'polypeptide(L)'
;MRQVTRSSIPAVLRSSLFLFSVLLCSNHAVGDETPSPIQFAAEVDRQLQRELPGTKLQPAADDVTLLRRLFFDLVGQPPTPDDVLAFLADSDSEKVNRVIEQLLGDSQYGMNWARYWRDVILYRKAEPRAAFVEPSLEEFLADSLNESRGWDAIAREFVVAKGDVKEIG
;
A
#
# COMPACT_ATOMS: atom_id res chain seq x y z
N MET A 1 -34.22 -5.17 -65.51
CA MET A 1 -34.23 -4.92 -64.05
C MET A 1 -32.80 -4.68 -63.58
N ARG A 2 -32.61 -3.61 -62.80
CA ARG A 2 -31.36 -2.89 -62.55
C ARG A 2 -30.32 -3.74 -61.80
N GLN A 3 -29.07 -3.65 -62.27
CA GLN A 3 -27.89 -4.07 -61.52
C GLN A 3 -27.71 -3.17 -60.30
N VAL A 4 -27.53 -3.78 -59.12
CA VAL A 4 -27.09 -3.12 -57.90
C VAL A 4 -25.59 -3.36 -57.79
N THR A 5 -24.81 -2.37 -58.22
CA THR A 5 -23.37 -2.29 -58.02
C THR A 5 -23.08 -2.11 -56.53
N ARG A 6 -22.52 -3.13 -55.87
CA ARG A 6 -21.88 -2.95 -54.54
C ARG A 6 -20.62 -2.12 -54.74
N SER A 7 -20.73 -0.83 -54.40
CA SER A 7 -19.60 0.10 -54.36
C SER A 7 -18.58 -0.34 -53.31
N SER A 8 -17.39 -0.71 -53.77
CA SER A 8 -16.23 -0.98 -52.92
C SER A 8 -15.70 0.35 -52.37
N ILE A 9 -15.78 0.53 -51.05
CA ILE A 9 -15.21 1.69 -50.36
C ILE A 9 -13.67 1.63 -50.49
N PRO A 10 -12.99 2.70 -50.94
CA PRO A 10 -11.55 2.71 -51.11
C PRO A 10 -10.81 2.68 -49.76
N ALA A 11 -9.76 1.86 -49.69
CA ALA A 11 -8.97 1.57 -48.48
C ALA A 11 -8.33 2.80 -47.79
N VAL A 12 -8.28 3.94 -48.47
CA VAL A 12 -7.63 5.17 -47.97
C VAL A 12 -8.44 5.83 -46.83
N LEU A 13 -9.75 5.56 -46.72
CA LEU A 13 -10.60 6.15 -45.67
C LEU A 13 -10.55 5.38 -44.33
N ARG A 14 -9.94 4.18 -44.29
CA ARG A 14 -9.70 3.42 -43.04
C ARG A 14 -8.45 3.88 -42.29
N SER A 15 -7.47 4.48 -42.98
CA SER A 15 -6.23 4.96 -42.36
C SER A 15 -6.35 6.36 -41.74
N SER A 16 -7.35 7.15 -42.14
CA SER A 16 -7.55 8.52 -41.63
C SER A 16 -8.33 8.60 -40.32
N LEU A 17 -9.00 7.52 -39.89
CA LEU A 17 -9.70 7.45 -38.59
C LEU A 17 -8.82 6.85 -37.48
N PHE A 18 -7.73 6.18 -37.83
CA PHE A 18 -6.79 5.62 -36.84
C PHE A 18 -5.81 6.67 -36.29
N LEU A 19 -5.54 7.75 -37.04
CA LEU A 19 -4.67 8.84 -36.60
C LEU A 19 -5.39 9.88 -35.72
N PHE A 20 -6.73 9.87 -35.65
CA PHE A 20 -7.48 10.77 -34.77
C PHE A 20 -7.79 10.17 -33.38
N SER A 21 -7.70 8.84 -33.23
CA SER A 21 -7.89 8.16 -31.93
C SER A 21 -6.62 8.10 -31.09
N VAL A 22 -5.43 8.24 -31.70
CA VAL A 22 -4.14 8.18 -30.98
C VAL A 22 -3.76 9.52 -30.34
N LEU A 23 -4.40 10.63 -30.76
CA LEU A 23 -4.19 11.97 -30.21
C LEU A 23 -5.12 12.33 -29.03
N LEU A 24 -6.10 11.47 -28.68
CA LEU A 24 -6.90 11.61 -27.45
C LEU A 24 -6.32 10.82 -26.25
N CYS A 25 -5.21 10.11 -26.45
CA CYS A 25 -4.34 9.63 -25.38
C CYS A 25 -3.15 10.58 -25.19
N SER A 26 -3.36 11.88 -25.38
CA SER A 26 -2.60 12.85 -24.58
C SER A 26 -2.94 12.54 -23.14
N ASN A 27 -2.13 11.67 -22.55
CA ASN A 27 -1.83 11.63 -21.14
C ASN A 27 -1.80 13.10 -20.71
N HIS A 28 -2.88 13.60 -20.11
CA HIS A 28 -2.73 14.74 -19.23
C HIS A 28 -1.76 14.17 -18.21
N ALA A 29 -0.50 14.50 -18.37
CA ALA A 29 0.40 14.63 -17.25
C ALA A 29 -0.28 15.69 -16.38
N VAL A 30 -1.27 15.24 -15.59
CA VAL A 30 -1.52 15.81 -14.28
C VAL A 30 -0.12 15.84 -13.71
N GLY A 31 0.44 17.04 -13.57
CA GLY A 31 1.61 17.22 -12.74
C GLY A 31 1.19 16.66 -11.41
N ASP A 32 1.60 15.42 -11.14
CA ASP A 32 1.20 14.66 -9.97
C ASP A 32 2.04 15.21 -8.83
N GLU A 33 1.81 16.48 -8.49
CA GLU A 33 2.20 17.02 -7.20
C GLU A 33 1.37 16.23 -6.19
N THR A 34 1.91 15.09 -5.79
CA THR A 34 1.34 14.30 -4.70
C THR A 34 1.23 15.26 -3.52
N PRO A 35 0.01 15.52 -3.01
CA PRO A 35 -0.16 16.48 -1.92
C PRO A 35 0.72 16.06 -0.75
N SER A 36 1.29 17.04 -0.06
CA SER A 36 2.11 16.72 1.13
C SER A 36 1.25 15.92 2.12
N PRO A 37 1.82 15.04 2.94
CA PRO A 37 1.05 14.23 3.89
C PRO A 37 0.11 15.06 4.78
N ILE A 38 0.52 16.28 5.14
CA ILE A 38 -0.30 17.23 5.90
C ILE A 38 -1.50 17.73 5.10
N GLN A 39 -1.29 18.07 3.82
CA GLN A 39 -2.39 18.48 2.93
C GLN A 39 -3.38 17.34 2.71
N PHE A 40 -2.87 16.12 2.54
CA PHE A 40 -3.69 14.93 2.37
C PHE A 40 -4.51 14.62 3.63
N ALA A 41 -3.90 14.68 4.83
CA ALA A 41 -4.61 14.50 6.09
C ALA A 41 -5.73 15.55 6.27
N ALA A 42 -5.46 16.81 5.94
CA ALA A 42 -6.47 17.87 6.00
C ALA A 42 -7.64 17.64 5.03
N GLU A 43 -7.39 17.02 3.88
CA GLU A 43 -8.44 16.61 2.93
C GLU A 43 -9.30 15.48 3.53
N VAL A 44 -8.67 14.46 4.12
CA VAL A 44 -9.38 13.36 4.81
C VAL A 44 -10.27 13.93 5.92
N ASP A 45 -9.74 14.81 6.75
CA ASP A 45 -10.46 15.47 7.83
C ASP A 45 -11.66 16.28 7.32
N ARG A 46 -11.50 17.00 6.20
CA ARG A 46 -12.59 17.73 5.54
C ARG A 46 -13.69 16.80 5.07
N GLN A 47 -13.33 15.65 4.49
CA GLN A 47 -14.31 14.65 4.06
C GLN A 47 -15.03 14.02 5.26
N LEU A 48 -14.31 13.70 6.33
CA LEU A 48 -14.91 13.19 7.56
C LEU A 48 -15.94 14.16 8.15
N GLN A 49 -15.64 15.45 8.20
CA GLN A 49 -16.60 16.47 8.67
C GLN A 49 -17.84 16.56 7.79
N ARG A 50 -17.69 16.37 6.46
CA ARG A 50 -18.80 16.39 5.52
C ARG A 50 -19.74 15.19 5.70
N GLU A 51 -19.17 13.99 5.82
CA GLU A 51 -19.94 12.75 5.94
C GLU A 51 -20.48 12.51 7.36
N LEU A 52 -19.78 13.03 8.39
CA LEU A 52 -20.10 12.83 9.80
C LEU A 52 -20.24 14.17 10.55
N PRO A 53 -21.26 14.99 10.22
CA PRO A 53 -21.43 16.30 10.82
C PRO A 53 -21.63 16.20 12.34
N GLY A 54 -20.95 17.06 13.09
CA GLY A 54 -20.96 17.05 14.56
C GLY A 54 -19.88 16.16 15.20
N THR A 55 -19.11 15.41 14.41
CA THR A 55 -17.93 14.69 14.91
C THR A 55 -16.81 15.66 15.23
N LYS A 56 -16.27 15.59 16.45
CA LYS A 56 -15.09 16.35 16.85
C LYS A 56 -13.84 15.64 16.35
N LEU A 57 -13.14 16.26 15.41
CA LEU A 57 -11.81 15.79 15.00
C LEU A 57 -10.80 15.97 16.14
N GLN A 58 -9.86 15.04 16.22
CA GLN A 58 -8.77 15.13 17.18
C GLN A 58 -7.67 16.06 16.64
N PRO A 59 -7.01 16.84 17.51
CA PRO A 59 -5.86 17.63 17.07
C PRO A 59 -4.70 16.72 16.65
N ALA A 60 -3.75 17.30 15.91
CA ALA A 60 -2.48 16.66 15.64
C ALA A 60 -1.80 16.25 16.97
N ALA A 61 -1.15 15.09 16.95
CA ALA A 61 -0.41 14.59 18.11
C ALA A 61 0.80 15.48 18.39
N ASP A 62 1.18 15.60 19.66
CA ASP A 62 2.49 16.12 20.05
C ASP A 62 3.62 15.18 19.58
N ASP A 63 4.84 15.69 19.50
CA ASP A 63 6.03 14.97 19.02
C ASP A 63 6.24 13.61 19.71
N VAL A 64 6.10 13.54 21.03
CA VAL A 64 6.33 12.31 21.80
C VAL A 64 5.22 11.31 21.53
N THR A 65 3.97 11.77 21.49
CA THR A 65 2.82 10.93 21.15
C THR A 65 2.91 10.41 19.72
N LEU A 66 3.33 11.25 18.77
CA LEU A 66 3.52 10.87 17.37
C LEU A 66 4.62 9.80 17.26
N LEU A 67 5.79 10.05 17.83
CA LEU A 67 6.91 9.10 17.81
C LEU A 67 6.50 7.74 18.38
N ARG A 68 5.84 7.74 19.54
CA ARG A 68 5.36 6.52 20.18
C ARG A 68 4.37 5.75 19.29
N ARG A 69 3.47 6.45 18.59
CA ARG A 69 2.53 5.82 17.65
C ARG A 69 3.25 5.22 16.46
N LEU A 70 4.18 5.94 15.83
CA LEU A 70 4.97 5.42 14.72
C LEU A 70 5.69 4.12 15.07
N PHE A 71 6.32 4.08 16.24
CA PHE A 71 7.02 2.90 16.74
C PHE A 71 6.09 1.69 16.96
N PHE A 72 4.95 1.89 17.64
CA PHE A 72 3.98 0.80 17.81
C PHE A 72 3.33 0.36 16.50
N ASP A 73 3.00 1.30 15.62
CA ASP A 73 2.27 1.00 14.38
C ASP A 73 3.18 0.32 13.35
N LEU A 74 4.45 0.73 13.25
CA LEU A 74 5.38 0.21 12.26
C LEU A 74 6.09 -1.06 12.75
N VAL A 75 6.72 -1.01 13.92
CA VAL A 75 7.59 -2.09 14.42
C VAL A 75 7.01 -2.84 15.64
N GLY A 76 5.87 -2.41 16.18
CA GLY A 76 5.18 -3.13 17.27
C GLY A 76 5.84 -3.02 18.64
N GLN A 77 6.81 -2.10 18.80
CA GLN A 77 7.58 -1.91 20.03
C GLN A 77 7.65 -0.43 20.40
N PRO A 78 7.78 -0.05 21.68
CA PRO A 78 7.94 1.35 22.06
C PRO A 78 9.31 1.91 21.65
N PRO A 79 9.44 3.23 21.46
CA PRO A 79 10.74 3.87 21.27
C PRO A 79 11.58 3.76 22.54
N THR A 80 12.91 3.73 22.38
CA THR A 80 13.84 3.79 23.51
C THR A 80 13.92 5.22 24.06
N PRO A 81 14.41 5.41 25.31
CA PRO A 81 14.65 6.75 25.83
C PRO A 81 15.57 7.60 24.94
N ASP A 82 16.59 6.97 24.34
CA ASP A 82 17.53 7.65 23.46
C ASP A 82 16.87 8.08 22.14
N ASP A 83 15.98 7.25 21.57
CA ASP A 83 15.19 7.63 20.38
C ASP A 83 14.33 8.87 20.66
N VAL A 84 13.69 8.92 21.83
CA VAL A 84 12.86 10.06 22.24
C VAL A 84 13.71 11.32 22.39
N LEU A 85 14.86 11.23 23.07
CA LEU A 85 15.76 12.36 23.26
C LEU A 85 16.32 12.87 21.94
N ALA A 86 16.73 11.97 21.04
CA ALA A 86 17.23 12.32 19.72
C ALA A 86 16.14 13.03 18.89
N PHE A 87 14.92 12.49 18.87
CA PHE A 87 13.79 13.06 18.12
C PHE A 87 13.35 14.44 18.63
N LEU A 88 13.42 14.67 19.94
CA LEU A 88 13.10 15.97 20.55
C LEU A 88 14.21 17.01 20.34
N ALA A 89 15.47 16.58 20.27
CA ALA A 89 16.60 17.45 19.96
C ALA A 89 16.65 17.85 18.48
N ASP A 90 16.02 17.07 17.60
CA ASP A 90 15.94 17.33 16.17
C ASP A 90 14.89 18.41 15.85
N SER A 91 15.33 19.48 15.19
CA SER A 91 14.52 20.63 14.78
C SER A 91 14.27 20.69 13.27
N ASP A 92 14.78 19.70 12.53
CA ASP A 92 14.57 19.58 11.09
C ASP A 92 13.09 19.27 10.79
N SER A 93 12.56 19.92 9.75
CA SER A 93 11.20 19.67 9.26
C SER A 93 11.01 18.24 8.74
N GLU A 94 12.09 17.58 8.31
CA GLU A 94 12.08 16.23 7.76
C GLU A 94 12.31 15.12 8.81
N LYS A 95 12.42 15.47 10.10
CA LYS A 95 12.71 14.48 11.16
C LYS A 95 11.71 13.33 11.22
N VAL A 96 10.43 13.62 10.96
CA VAL A 96 9.36 12.60 10.95
C VAL A 96 9.55 11.64 9.78
N ASN A 97 9.85 12.15 8.58
CA ASN A 97 10.06 11.34 7.39
C ASN A 97 11.25 10.40 7.57
N ARG A 98 12.37 10.90 8.12
CA ARG A 98 13.54 10.06 8.42
C ARG A 98 13.24 8.94 9.42
N VAL A 99 12.48 9.23 10.48
CA VAL A 99 12.07 8.18 11.43
C VAL A 99 11.19 7.14 10.75
N ILE A 100 10.24 7.56 9.91
CA ILE A 100 9.39 6.63 9.14
C ILE A 100 10.26 5.75 8.23
N GLU A 101 11.18 6.34 7.47
CA GLU A 101 12.11 5.60 6.60
C GLU A 101 12.98 4.61 7.39
N GLN A 102 13.50 5.04 8.53
CA GLN A 102 14.27 4.17 9.43
C GLN A 102 13.44 2.98 9.91
N LEU A 103 12.20 3.23 10.38
CA LEU A 103 11.32 2.19 10.90
C LEU A 103 10.83 1.23 9.81
N LEU A 104 10.56 1.74 8.60
CA LEU A 104 10.21 0.90 7.44
C LEU A 104 11.40 0.05 6.96
N GLY A 105 12.63 0.52 7.15
CA GLY A 105 13.86 -0.22 6.86
C GLY A 105 14.28 -1.20 7.96
N ASP A 106 13.62 -1.20 9.12
CA ASP A 106 13.89 -2.15 10.19
C ASP A 106 13.23 -3.51 9.89
N SER A 107 13.99 -4.60 9.98
CA SER A 107 13.47 -5.97 9.83
C SER A 107 12.24 -6.30 10.71
N GLN A 108 12.11 -5.60 11.85
CA GLN A 108 11.01 -5.73 12.78
C GLN A 108 9.67 -5.21 12.19
N TYR A 109 9.71 -4.32 11.19
CA TYR A 109 8.53 -3.88 10.44
C TYR A 109 7.86 -5.08 9.77
N GLY A 110 8.60 -5.82 8.94
CA GLY A 110 8.08 -7.00 8.27
C GLY A 110 7.58 -8.05 9.26
N MET A 111 8.32 -8.29 10.35
CA MET A 111 7.92 -9.23 11.39
C MET A 111 6.60 -8.83 12.08
N ASN A 112 6.45 -7.55 12.44
CA ASN A 112 5.24 -7.03 13.09
C ASN A 112 4.01 -7.20 12.19
N TRP A 113 4.12 -6.77 10.94
CA TRP A 113 3.01 -6.83 9.99
C TRP A 113 2.74 -8.24 9.48
N ALA A 114 3.75 -9.10 9.37
CA ALA A 114 3.58 -10.51 9.05
C ALA A 114 2.70 -11.22 10.09
N ARG A 115 2.94 -11.00 11.38
CA ARG A 115 2.12 -11.56 12.47
C ARG A 115 0.67 -11.11 12.36
N TYR A 116 0.45 -9.81 12.17
CA TYR A 116 -0.89 -9.27 11.99
C TYR A 116 -1.62 -9.93 10.81
N TRP A 117 -0.97 -9.99 9.64
CA TRP A 117 -1.61 -10.54 8.44
C TRP A 117 -1.79 -12.05 8.49
N ARG A 118 -0.83 -12.79 9.05
CA ARG A 118 -0.96 -14.21 9.38
C ARG A 118 -2.20 -14.46 10.23
N ASP A 119 -2.39 -13.68 11.29
CA ASP A 119 -3.56 -13.80 12.17
C ASP A 119 -4.85 -13.50 11.44
N VAL A 120 -4.88 -12.46 10.60
CA VAL A 120 -6.05 -12.12 9.76
C VAL A 120 -6.38 -13.24 8.77
N ILE A 121 -5.38 -13.82 8.11
CA ILE A 121 -5.55 -14.86 7.09
C ILE A 121 -5.98 -16.19 7.71
N LEU A 122 -5.45 -16.52 8.89
CA LEU A 122 -5.77 -17.75 9.61
C LEU A 122 -6.97 -17.60 10.55
N TYR A 123 -7.52 -16.39 10.69
CA TYR A 123 -8.68 -16.13 11.53
C TYR A 123 -9.86 -17.08 11.20
N ARG A 124 -10.38 -17.75 12.22
CA ARG A 124 -11.47 -18.75 12.16
C ARG A 124 -11.16 -20.05 11.39
N LYS A 125 -9.90 -20.35 11.08
CA LYS A 125 -9.56 -21.69 10.59
C LYS A 125 -9.55 -22.70 11.74
N ALA A 126 -10.64 -23.45 11.87
CA ALA A 126 -10.76 -24.55 12.84
C ALA A 126 -10.03 -25.84 12.41
N GLU A 127 -9.25 -25.76 11.33
CA GLU A 127 -8.56 -26.91 10.75
C GLU A 127 -7.17 -27.03 11.40
N PRO A 128 -6.84 -28.17 12.05
CA PRO A 128 -5.60 -28.32 12.81
C PRO A 128 -4.31 -28.15 12.01
N ARG A 129 -4.34 -28.26 10.67
CA ARG A 129 -3.16 -28.07 9.83
C ARG A 129 -2.82 -26.60 9.61
N ALA A 130 -3.69 -25.66 9.96
CA ALA A 130 -3.36 -24.24 9.98
C ALA A 130 -2.11 -23.94 10.83
N ALA A 131 -1.91 -24.68 11.94
CA ALA A 131 -0.74 -24.54 12.80
C ALA A 131 0.58 -24.96 12.12
N PHE A 132 0.54 -25.88 11.14
CA PHE A 132 1.75 -26.28 10.40
C PHE A 132 2.14 -25.25 9.34
N VAL A 133 1.18 -24.47 8.84
CA VAL A 133 1.40 -23.44 7.80
C VAL A 133 1.80 -22.10 8.42
N GLU A 134 1.43 -21.87 9.68
CA GLU A 134 1.63 -20.59 10.38
C GLU A 134 3.08 -20.07 10.33
N PRO A 135 4.13 -20.85 10.66
CA PRO A 135 5.50 -20.33 10.65
C PRO A 135 5.98 -19.95 9.25
N SER A 136 5.71 -20.79 8.25
CA SER A 136 6.12 -20.56 6.87
C SER A 136 5.39 -19.37 6.24
N LEU A 137 4.13 -19.15 6.62
CA LEU A 137 3.37 -17.99 6.19
C LEU A 137 3.92 -16.69 6.81
N GLU A 138 4.24 -16.71 8.10
CA GLU A 138 4.84 -15.55 8.77
C GLU A 138 6.18 -15.18 8.15
N GLU A 139 7.07 -16.15 7.94
CA GLU A 139 8.38 -15.93 7.32
C GLU A 139 8.24 -15.34 5.92
N PHE A 140 7.41 -15.96 5.05
CA PHE A 140 7.14 -15.45 3.71
C PHE A 140 6.61 -14.01 3.70
N LEU A 141 5.69 -13.68 4.60
CA LEU A 141 5.13 -12.32 4.70
C LEU A 141 6.17 -11.33 5.22
N ALA A 142 6.97 -11.71 6.21
CA ALA A 142 7.98 -10.84 6.79
C ALA A 142 9.05 -10.48 5.76
N ASP A 143 9.54 -11.47 5.02
CA ASP A 143 10.51 -11.26 3.93
C ASP A 143 9.90 -10.38 2.84
N SER A 144 8.68 -10.68 2.42
CA SER A 144 8.02 -9.92 1.35
C SER A 144 7.82 -8.44 1.70
N LEU A 145 7.46 -8.15 2.95
CA LEU A 145 7.25 -6.79 3.44
C LEU A 145 8.57 -6.04 3.61
N ASN A 146 9.61 -6.69 4.14
CA ASN A 146 10.94 -6.09 4.28
C ASN A 146 11.61 -5.83 2.92
N GLU A 147 11.29 -6.64 1.90
CA GLU A 147 11.68 -6.39 0.50
C GLU A 147 10.82 -5.32 -0.20
N SER A 148 9.87 -4.70 0.52
CA SER A 148 8.94 -3.70 -0.03
C SER A 148 8.16 -4.21 -1.25
N ARG A 149 7.79 -5.49 -1.25
CA ARG A 149 7.06 -6.10 -2.37
C ARG A 149 5.62 -5.60 -2.41
N GLY A 150 5.14 -5.33 -3.62
CA GLY A 150 3.75 -4.93 -3.85
C GLY A 150 2.76 -6.03 -3.45
N TRP A 151 1.61 -5.62 -2.92
CA TRP A 151 0.53 -6.53 -2.55
C TRP A 151 0.02 -7.39 -3.69
N ASP A 152 0.09 -6.91 -4.93
CA ASP A 152 -0.25 -7.65 -6.13
C ASP A 152 0.68 -8.86 -6.33
N ALA A 153 1.98 -8.69 -6.10
CA ALA A 153 2.97 -9.77 -6.20
C ALA A 153 2.77 -10.79 -5.07
N ILE A 154 2.61 -10.31 -3.83
CA ILE A 154 2.39 -11.15 -2.64
C ILE A 154 1.10 -11.99 -2.83
N ALA A 155 -0.01 -11.35 -3.19
CA ALA A 155 -1.29 -12.02 -3.38
C ALA A 155 -1.26 -13.02 -4.53
N ARG A 156 -0.62 -12.66 -5.66
CA ARG A 156 -0.45 -13.57 -6.80
C ARG A 156 0.30 -14.82 -6.37
N GLU A 157 1.45 -14.68 -5.73
CA GLU A 157 2.26 -15.82 -5.29
C GLU A 157 1.54 -16.68 -4.27
N PHE A 158 0.81 -16.07 -3.35
CA PHE A 158 -0.02 -16.79 -2.41
C PHE A 158 -1.10 -17.64 -3.10
N VAL A 159 -1.77 -17.11 -4.13
CA VAL A 159 -2.82 -17.82 -4.88
C VAL A 159 -2.26 -18.90 -5.80
N VAL A 160 -1.09 -18.66 -6.42
CA VAL A 160 -0.46 -19.64 -7.33
C VAL A 160 0.49 -20.62 -6.64
N ALA A 161 0.66 -20.49 -5.32
CA ALA A 161 1.55 -21.33 -4.53
C ALA A 161 1.24 -22.81 -4.73
N LYS A 162 2.30 -23.60 -4.95
CA LYS A 162 2.25 -25.05 -5.03
C LYS A 162 3.25 -25.61 -4.03
N GLY A 163 2.85 -26.63 -3.27
CA GLY A 163 3.72 -27.34 -2.35
C GLY A 163 3.13 -28.72 -2.03
N ASP A 164 4.01 -29.69 -1.76
CA ASP A 164 3.60 -30.99 -1.21
C ASP A 164 3.60 -30.90 0.31
N VAL A 165 2.43 -31.08 0.93
CA VAL A 165 2.22 -31.01 2.39
C VAL A 165 3.06 -32.06 3.14
N LYS A 166 3.64 -33.04 2.43
CA LYS A 166 4.42 -34.13 3.03
C LYS A 166 5.93 -33.89 3.09
N GLU A 167 6.49 -32.95 2.33
CA GLU A 167 7.96 -32.78 2.23
C GLU A 167 8.52 -31.66 3.11
N ILE A 168 7.68 -30.73 3.57
CA ILE A 168 8.09 -29.62 4.43
C ILE A 168 7.15 -29.65 5.64
N GLY A 169 7.52 -30.48 6.61
CA GLY A 169 6.84 -30.62 7.90
C GLY A 169 7.58 -29.87 9.00
#